data_AF-A0A2T6GTX3-F1
#
_entry.id   AF-A0A2T6GTX3-F1
#
_cell.length_a   1.000
_cell.length_b   1.000
_cell.length_c   1.000
_cell.angle_alpha   90.00
_cell.angle_beta   90.00
_cell.angle_gamma   90.00
#
_symmetry.space_group_name_H-M   'P 1'
#
loop_
_entity.id
_entity.type
_entity.pdbx_description
1 polymer ?
#
loop_
_entity_poly.entity_id
_entity_poly.type
_entity_poly.pdbx_seq_one_letter_code
_entity_poly.pdbx_strand_id
1 'polypeptide(L)'
;MEYSLEMKLTDLYNKVISKEPYNDMSVFFEDYESFEEIPLVSRYSRLKHLTNEMSSNGISDFLTGLALFVLNTLRLLESSRDKDIFFAVTFTDFEGLEEQGVLIPNIFIYTKRASVRLLEKVRKNDRGLASKEMKEVKKRFSSCGTETAFDFYESRSYDAACAEEIVRVFAVPRTF
;
A
#
# COMPACT_ATOMS: atom_id res chain seq x y z
N MET A 1 20.54 24.12 24.58
CA MET A 1 20.17 23.38 23.36
C MET A 1 19.31 22.22 23.81
N GLU A 2 17.99 22.34 23.69
CA GLU A 2 17.12 21.17 23.78
C GLU A 2 17.37 20.34 22.52
N TYR A 3 17.84 19.11 22.71
CA TYR A 3 17.83 18.12 21.64
C TYR A 3 16.36 17.89 21.26
N SER A 4 16.01 18.03 19.98
CA SER A 4 14.75 17.48 19.48
C SER A 4 14.72 16.01 19.89
N LEU A 5 13.65 15.57 20.55
CA LEU A 5 13.43 14.17 20.89
C LEU A 5 13.47 13.35 19.59
N GLU A 6 14.61 12.73 19.28
CA GLU A 6 14.75 11.86 18.11
C GLU A 6 13.68 10.77 18.18
N MET A 7 12.85 10.68 17.14
CA MET A 7 11.84 9.64 17.01
C MET A 7 12.50 8.25 17.06
N LYS A 8 12.10 7.44 18.04
CA LYS A 8 12.57 6.05 18.16
C LYS A 8 11.67 5.11 17.36
N LEU A 9 12.27 4.10 16.72
CA LEU A 9 11.52 3.04 16.04
C LEU A 9 10.51 2.35 16.97
N THR A 10 10.85 2.20 18.26
CA THR A 10 9.95 1.66 19.28
C THR A 10 8.71 2.52 19.50
N ASP A 11 8.84 3.84 19.38
CA ASP A 11 7.71 4.76 19.55
C ASP A 11 6.77 4.68 18.35
N LEU A 12 7.33 4.59 17.15
CA LEU A 12 6.57 4.33 15.92
C LEU A 12 5.81 3.01 16.02
N TYR A 13 6.47 1.94 16.48
CA TYR A 13 5.82 0.64 16.67
C TYR A 13 4.67 0.72 17.69
N ASN A 14 4.92 1.26 18.87
CA ASN A 14 3.91 1.33 19.93
C ASN A 14 2.74 2.28 19.62
N LYS A 15 2.98 3.37 18.87
CA LYS A 15 1.95 4.38 18.61
C LYS A 15 1.13 4.09 17.36
N VAL A 16 1.74 3.50 16.33
CA VAL A 16 1.16 3.24 15.02
C VAL A 16 1.03 1.73 14.78
N ILE A 17 2.14 1.03 14.54
CA ILE A 17 2.13 -0.35 14.01
C ILE A 17 1.39 -1.35 14.91
N SER A 18 1.62 -1.33 16.22
CA SER A 18 1.02 -2.26 17.18
C SER A 18 -0.52 -2.17 17.26
N LYS A 19 -1.11 -1.13 16.68
CA LYS A 19 -2.57 -0.92 16.62
C LYS A 19 -3.16 -1.36 15.28
N GLU A 20 -2.34 -1.81 14.33
CA GLU A 20 -2.78 -2.20 13.00
C GLU A 20 -2.97 -3.73 12.88
N PRO A 21 -3.83 -4.19 11.95
CA PRO A 21 -4.13 -5.62 11.80
C PRO A 21 -2.89 -6.49 11.54
N TYR A 22 -1.90 -5.95 10.82
CA TYR A 22 -0.66 -6.65 10.47
C TYR A 22 0.34 -6.80 11.61
N ASN A 23 0.00 -6.36 12.83
CA ASN A 23 0.78 -6.75 14.00
C ASN A 23 0.74 -8.28 14.21
N ASP A 24 -0.31 -8.95 13.73
CA ASP A 24 -0.32 -10.38 13.50
C ASP A 24 -0.23 -10.68 12.01
N MET A 25 0.90 -11.21 11.56
CA MET A 25 1.15 -11.51 10.15
C MET A 25 0.28 -12.65 9.60
N SER A 26 -0.41 -13.41 10.46
CA SER A 26 -1.30 -14.49 10.01
C SER A 26 -2.50 -13.98 9.21
N VAL A 27 -2.92 -12.73 9.44
CA VAL A 27 -4.02 -12.09 8.72
C VAL A 27 -3.81 -12.14 7.20
N PHE A 28 -2.57 -12.00 6.73
CA PHE A 28 -2.27 -12.03 5.29
C PHE A 28 -2.38 -13.41 4.63
N PHE A 29 -2.59 -14.46 5.43
CA PHE A 29 -2.63 -15.85 4.98
C PHE A 29 -3.98 -16.53 5.28
N GLU A 30 -4.98 -15.75 5.69
CA GLU A 30 -6.35 -16.23 5.83
C GLU A 30 -6.94 -16.64 4.47
N ASP A 31 -7.90 -17.56 4.51
CA ASP A 31 -8.55 -18.05 3.30
C ASP A 31 -9.69 -17.10 2.90
N TYR A 32 -9.36 -16.09 2.09
CA TYR A 32 -10.31 -15.11 1.58
C TYR A 32 -11.08 -15.62 0.36
N GLU A 33 -12.39 -15.42 0.33
CA GLU A 33 -13.24 -15.74 -0.83
C GLU A 33 -13.00 -14.79 -2.02
N SER A 34 -12.65 -13.55 -1.73
CA SER A 34 -12.30 -12.50 -2.69
C SER A 34 -10.88 -11.96 -2.45
N PHE A 35 -10.47 -10.95 -3.22
CA PHE A 35 -9.27 -10.20 -2.83
C PHE A 35 -9.53 -9.41 -1.55
N GLU A 36 -8.47 -9.11 -0.83
CA GLU A 36 -8.48 -8.23 0.34
C GLU A 36 -7.45 -7.11 0.19
N GLU A 37 -7.72 -5.98 0.84
CA GLU A 37 -6.83 -4.83 0.91
C GLU A 37 -6.68 -4.38 2.36
N ILE A 38 -5.53 -4.67 2.95
CA ILE A 38 -5.26 -4.32 4.34
C ILE A 38 -4.45 -3.01 4.37
N PRO A 39 -5.01 -1.89 4.86
CA PRO A 39 -4.28 -0.64 4.98
C PRO A 39 -3.12 -0.75 5.95
N LEU A 40 -1.98 -0.15 5.62
CA LEU A 40 -0.86 -0.04 6.57
C LEU A 40 -1.16 0.85 7.76
N VAL A 41 -2.09 1.79 7.61
CA VAL A 41 -2.63 2.55 8.73
C VAL A 41 -4.11 2.71 8.48
N SER A 42 -4.93 2.07 9.31
CA SER A 42 -6.39 2.07 9.14
C SER A 42 -7.06 3.42 9.43
N ARG A 43 -6.36 4.37 10.07
CA ARG A 43 -6.93 5.68 10.44
C ARG A 43 -5.90 6.80 10.40
N TYR A 44 -6.20 7.89 9.67
CA TYR A 44 -5.39 9.12 9.63
C TYR A 44 -5.06 9.70 11.01
N SER A 45 -5.95 9.57 11.99
CA SER A 45 -5.70 10.06 13.35
C SER A 45 -4.49 9.41 14.03
N ARG A 46 -4.08 8.21 13.60
CA ARG A 46 -2.87 7.52 14.08
C ARG A 46 -1.58 8.14 13.54
N LEU A 47 -1.66 8.80 12.38
CA LEU A 47 -0.54 9.48 11.72
C LEU A 47 -0.20 10.83 12.35
N LYS A 48 -1.07 11.39 13.20
CA LYS A 48 -0.83 12.66 13.91
C LYS A 48 0.45 12.67 14.75
N HIS A 49 0.96 11.49 15.13
CA HIS A 49 2.24 11.40 15.83
C HIS A 49 3.45 11.58 14.89
N LEU A 50 3.28 11.29 13.60
CA LEU A 50 4.34 11.41 12.59
C LEU A 50 4.41 12.81 11.98
N THR A 51 3.30 13.57 12.02
CA THR A 51 3.26 14.94 11.48
C THR A 51 4.18 15.91 12.21
N ASN A 52 4.63 15.58 13.42
CA ASN A 52 5.62 16.38 14.16
C ASN A 52 7.06 16.10 13.71
N GLU A 53 7.31 14.97 13.06
CA GLU A 53 8.65 14.48 12.72
C GLU A 53 8.94 14.59 11.22
N MET A 54 7.89 14.56 10.38
CA MET A 54 8.03 14.55 8.93
C MET A 54 6.84 15.22 8.25
N SER A 55 7.09 15.77 7.05
CA SER A 55 6.03 16.32 6.19
C SER A 55 5.04 15.23 5.75
N SER A 56 3.83 15.60 5.32
CA SER A 56 2.83 14.64 4.81
C SER A 56 3.34 13.79 3.64
N ASN A 57 4.16 14.38 2.76
CA ASN A 57 4.88 13.65 1.73
C ASN A 57 5.86 12.64 2.34
N GLY A 58 6.63 13.05 3.35
CA GLY A 58 7.52 12.17 4.10
C GLY A 58 6.79 11.02 4.79
N ILE A 59 5.59 11.25 5.33
CA ILE A 59 4.74 10.18 5.89
C ILE A 59 4.34 9.19 4.79
N SER A 60 3.91 9.69 3.63
CA SER A 60 3.51 8.84 2.50
C SER A 60 4.70 7.99 2.00
N ASP A 61 5.88 8.59 1.91
CA ASP A 61 7.12 7.92 1.50
C ASP A 61 7.54 6.88 2.56
N PHE A 62 7.44 7.22 3.86
CA PHE A 62 7.69 6.30 4.97
C PHE A 62 6.74 5.09 4.94
N LEU A 63 5.44 5.33 4.79
CA LEU A 63 4.44 4.26 4.72
C LEU A 63 4.66 3.39 3.47
N THR A 64 5.04 3.99 2.35
CA THR A 64 5.42 3.23 1.14
C THR A 64 6.61 2.32 1.44
N GLY A 65 7.67 2.83 2.06
CA GLY A 65 8.82 2.02 2.48
C GLY A 65 8.43 0.89 3.45
N LEU A 66 7.54 1.17 4.41
CA LEU A 66 7.00 0.16 5.32
C LEU A 66 6.21 -0.92 4.56
N ALA A 67 5.47 -0.55 3.51
CA ALA A 67 4.69 -1.50 2.71
C ALA A 67 5.62 -2.46 1.99
N LEU A 68 6.73 -1.95 1.46
CA LEU A 68 7.76 -2.76 0.81
C LEU A 68 8.41 -3.74 1.80
N PHE A 69 8.70 -3.28 3.02
CA PHE A 69 9.23 -4.14 4.08
C PHE A 69 8.24 -5.27 4.45
N VAL A 70 6.97 -4.94 4.66
CA VAL A 70 5.91 -5.92 4.95
C VAL A 70 5.76 -6.89 3.78
N LEU A 71 5.68 -6.39 2.55
CA LEU A 71 5.55 -7.20 1.35
C LEU A 71 6.69 -8.21 1.18
N ASN A 72 7.94 -7.78 1.39
CA ASN A 72 9.09 -8.67 1.33
C ASN A 72 9.05 -9.73 2.44
N THR A 73 8.62 -9.35 3.64
CA THR A 73 8.44 -10.28 4.75
C THR A 73 7.37 -11.33 4.41
N LEU A 74 6.24 -10.91 3.84
CA LEU A 74 5.16 -11.81 3.43
C LEU A 74 5.59 -12.80 2.37
N ARG A 75 6.39 -12.38 1.39
CA ARG A 75 6.95 -13.29 0.38
C ARG A 75 7.84 -14.37 0.99
N LEU A 76 8.70 -13.99 1.93
CA LEU A 76 9.53 -14.96 2.65
C LEU A 76 8.68 -15.95 3.44
N LEU A 77 7.64 -15.47 4.13
CA LEU A 77 6.71 -16.33 4.88
C LEU A 77 5.86 -17.22 3.97
N GLU A 78 5.38 -16.73 2.84
CA GLU A 78 4.61 -17.50 1.86
C GLU A 78 5.41 -18.69 1.33
N SER A 79 6.68 -18.48 1.00
CA SER A 79 7.57 -19.54 0.51
C SER A 79 7.74 -20.68 1.52
N SER A 80 7.61 -20.39 2.82
CA SER A 80 7.67 -21.39 3.90
C SER A 80 6.34 -22.09 4.18
N ARG A 81 5.22 -21.56 3.66
CA ARG A 81 3.85 -22.00 3.99
C ARG A 81 3.15 -22.73 2.85
N ASP A 82 3.76 -22.85 1.67
CA ASP A 82 3.21 -23.49 0.48
C ASP A 82 1.79 -22.98 0.13
N LYS A 83 1.60 -21.66 0.23
CA LYS A 83 0.31 -20.98 -0.01
C LYS A 83 0.30 -20.34 -1.39
N ASP A 84 -0.78 -20.51 -2.16
CA ASP A 84 -0.91 -19.92 -3.51
C ASP A 84 -1.41 -18.47 -3.49
N ILE A 85 -0.65 -17.57 -2.85
CA ILE A 85 -1.05 -16.17 -2.62
C ILE A 85 -0.24 -15.20 -3.47
N PHE A 86 -0.93 -14.23 -4.04
CA PHE A 86 -0.38 -13.06 -4.72
C PHE A 86 -0.48 -11.85 -3.80
N PHE A 87 0.66 -11.18 -3.62
CA PHE A 87 0.74 -9.91 -2.89
C PHE A 87 1.17 -8.77 -3.80
N ALA A 88 0.54 -7.61 -3.62
CA ALA A 88 0.92 -6.35 -4.22
C ALA A 88 0.71 -5.20 -3.23
N VAL A 89 1.17 -4.00 -3.57
CA VAL A 89 0.77 -2.78 -2.87
C VAL A 89 -0.32 -2.09 -3.69
N THR A 90 -1.37 -1.61 -3.05
CA THR A 90 -2.40 -0.81 -3.73
C THR A 90 -2.62 0.52 -3.04
N PHE A 91 -3.12 1.48 -3.81
CA PHE A 91 -3.53 2.79 -3.36
C PHE A 91 -4.92 3.07 -3.90
N THR A 92 -5.83 3.42 -3.02
CA THR A 92 -7.26 3.63 -3.33
C THR A 92 -7.78 4.95 -2.79
N ASP A 93 -7.23 5.44 -1.68
CA ASP A 93 -7.70 6.64 -0.98
C ASP A 93 -7.02 7.92 -1.50
N PHE A 94 -7.37 8.31 -2.73
CA PHE A 94 -6.87 9.54 -3.34
C PHE A 94 -7.62 10.79 -2.86
N GLU A 95 -8.87 10.65 -2.42
CA GLU A 95 -9.62 11.73 -1.76
C GLU A 95 -8.97 12.07 -0.42
N GLY A 96 -8.60 11.07 0.38
CA GLY A 96 -7.85 11.27 1.62
C GLY A 96 -6.47 11.89 1.39
N LEU A 97 -5.84 11.67 0.23
CA LEU A 97 -4.64 12.41 -0.17
C LEU A 97 -4.95 13.90 -0.41
N GLU A 98 -6.05 14.24 -1.08
CA GLU A 98 -6.45 15.64 -1.31
C GLU A 98 -6.82 16.34 0.01
N GLU A 99 -7.50 15.65 0.92
CA GLU A 99 -7.96 16.22 2.19
C GLU A 99 -6.88 16.28 3.28
N GLN A 100 -6.10 15.21 3.43
CA GLN A 100 -5.15 15.04 4.54
C GLN A 100 -3.68 15.17 4.10
N GLY A 101 -3.43 15.21 2.79
CA GLY A 101 -2.08 15.31 2.22
C GLY A 101 -1.23 14.05 2.37
N VAL A 102 -1.79 12.93 2.85
CA VAL A 102 -1.08 11.67 3.05
C VAL A 102 -1.72 10.56 2.25
N LEU A 103 -0.90 9.86 1.46
CA LEU A 103 -1.30 8.70 0.68
C LEU A 103 -0.93 7.42 1.45
N ILE A 104 -1.95 6.65 1.85
CA ILE A 104 -1.77 5.43 2.64
C ILE A 104 -1.77 4.20 1.71
N PRO A 105 -0.70 3.39 1.69
CA PRO A 105 -0.69 2.14 0.96
C PRO A 105 -1.49 1.05 1.69
N ASN A 106 -2.08 0.15 0.90
CA ASN A 106 -2.63 -1.11 1.33
C ASN A 106 -1.72 -2.26 0.87
N ILE A 107 -1.73 -3.36 1.61
CA ILE A 107 -1.26 -4.66 1.12
C ILE A 107 -2.45 -5.37 0.49
N PHE A 108 -2.37 -5.59 -0.81
CA PHE A 108 -3.34 -6.32 -1.59
C PHE A 108 -3.03 -7.82 -1.54
N ILE A 109 -4.04 -8.63 -1.23
CA ILE A 109 -3.94 -10.07 -1.06
C ILE A 109 -4.94 -10.71 -2.01
N TYR A 110 -4.49 -11.67 -2.81
CA TYR A 110 -5.39 -12.46 -3.62
C TYR A 110 -4.80 -13.83 -3.96
N THR A 111 -5.56 -14.72 -4.59
CA THR A 111 -4.99 -15.98 -5.10
C THR A 111 -4.15 -15.73 -6.35
N LYS A 112 -3.03 -16.45 -6.54
CA LYS A 112 -2.18 -16.26 -7.75
C LYS A 112 -2.96 -16.57 -9.02
N ARG A 113 -3.80 -17.60 -9.02
CA ARG A 113 -4.63 -17.96 -10.17
C ARG A 113 -5.57 -16.82 -10.59
N ALA A 114 -6.20 -16.14 -9.64
CA ALA A 114 -7.13 -15.07 -9.94
C ALA A 114 -6.41 -13.76 -10.27
N SER A 115 -5.23 -13.51 -9.70
CA SER A 115 -4.44 -12.30 -9.97
C SER A 115 -3.99 -12.21 -11.42
N VAL A 116 -3.66 -13.32 -12.09
CA VAL A 116 -3.31 -13.33 -13.52
C VAL A 116 -4.42 -12.70 -14.37
N ARG A 117 -5.67 -13.14 -14.17
CA ARG A 117 -6.83 -12.63 -14.91
C ARG A 117 -7.11 -11.16 -14.58
N LEU A 118 -6.95 -10.78 -13.32
CA LEU A 118 -7.09 -9.39 -12.88
C LEU A 118 -6.08 -8.51 -13.62
N LEU A 119 -4.79 -8.86 -13.58
CA LEU A 119 -3.73 -8.06 -14.20
C LEU A 119 -3.86 -7.99 -15.73
N GLU A 120 -4.28 -9.06 -16.39
CA GLU A 120 -4.60 -9.02 -17.82
C GLU A 120 -5.72 -8.03 -18.14
N LYS A 121 -6.79 -8.01 -17.33
CA LYS A 121 -7.90 -7.07 -17.50
C LYS A 121 -7.45 -5.63 -17.29
N VAL A 122 -6.68 -5.37 -16.24
CA VAL A 122 -6.18 -4.01 -15.95
C VAL A 122 -5.22 -3.55 -17.05
N ARG A 123 -4.30 -4.40 -17.51
CA ARG A 123 -3.38 -4.10 -18.63
C ARG A 123 -4.12 -3.77 -19.93
N LYS A 124 -5.19 -4.49 -20.27
CA LYS A 124 -5.99 -4.20 -21.48
C LYS A 124 -6.70 -2.86 -21.42
N ASN A 125 -7.04 -2.41 -20.22
CA ASN A 125 -7.74 -1.15 -20.01
C ASN A 125 -6.78 0.03 -19.82
N ASP A 126 -5.48 -0.24 -19.69
CA ASP A 126 -4.45 0.80 -19.60
C ASP A 126 -4.35 1.55 -20.93
N ARG A 127 -4.71 2.84 -20.90
CA ARG A 127 -4.66 3.71 -22.07
C ARG A 127 -3.26 4.32 -22.30
N GLY A 128 -2.26 3.93 -21.51
CA GLY A 128 -0.88 4.38 -21.64
C GLY A 128 -0.64 5.83 -21.20
N LEU A 129 -1.67 6.51 -20.68
CA LEU A 129 -1.56 7.86 -20.12
C LEU A 129 -1.47 7.75 -18.59
N ALA A 130 -0.36 8.23 -18.02
CA ALA A 130 -0.21 8.30 -16.58
C ALA A 130 -1.15 9.37 -16.00
N SER A 131 -2.20 8.92 -15.31
CA SER A 131 -3.11 9.75 -14.50
C SER A 131 -2.35 10.51 -13.41
N LYS A 132 -3.04 11.42 -12.70
CA LYS A 132 -2.42 12.14 -11.58
C LYS A 132 -2.11 11.18 -10.43
N GLU A 133 -3.03 10.27 -10.17
CA GLU A 133 -3.00 9.22 -9.15
C GLU A 133 -1.82 8.28 -9.38
N MET A 134 -1.66 7.79 -10.61
CA MET A 134 -0.52 6.98 -11.04
C MET A 134 0.81 7.70 -10.86
N LYS A 135 0.89 8.99 -11.20
CA LYS A 135 2.10 9.80 -11.02
C LYS A 135 2.45 9.98 -9.54
N GLU A 136 1.47 10.24 -8.69
CA GLU A 136 1.70 10.38 -7.26
C GLU A 136 2.22 9.08 -6.62
N VAL A 137 1.64 7.94 -6.99
CA VAL A 137 2.10 6.61 -6.52
C VAL A 137 3.52 6.33 -7.00
N LYS A 138 3.81 6.50 -8.30
CA LYS A 138 5.16 6.29 -8.84
C LYS A 138 6.19 7.14 -8.11
N LYS A 139 5.89 8.42 -7.88
CA LYS A 139 6.74 9.34 -7.13
C LYS A 139 7.09 8.81 -5.73
N ARG A 140 6.14 8.19 -5.01
CA ARG A 140 6.43 7.57 -3.69
C ARG A 140 7.46 6.45 -3.81
N PHE A 141 7.32 5.59 -4.81
CA PHE A 141 8.27 4.50 -5.06
C PHE A 141 9.62 5.03 -5.55
N SER A 142 9.65 6.12 -6.34
CA SER A 142 10.89 6.79 -6.74
C SER A 142 11.61 7.37 -5.53
N SER A 143 10.89 8.01 -4.59
CA SER A 143 11.46 8.51 -3.32
C SER A 143 12.10 7.39 -2.50
N CYS A 144 11.53 6.19 -2.53
CA CYS A 144 12.09 5.00 -1.88
C CYS A 144 13.18 4.29 -2.71
N GLY A 145 13.50 4.75 -3.92
CA GLY A 145 14.47 4.12 -4.81
C GLY A 145 14.05 2.76 -5.39
N THR A 146 12.75 2.46 -5.44
CA THR A 146 12.22 1.14 -5.82
C THR A 146 11.29 1.12 -7.02
N GLU A 147 11.01 2.26 -7.66
CA GLU A 147 10.08 2.35 -8.80
C GLU A 147 10.35 1.30 -9.89
N THR A 148 11.62 1.07 -10.26
CA THR A 148 11.99 0.16 -11.35
C THR A 148 11.74 -1.32 -11.04
N ALA A 149 11.58 -1.67 -9.76
CA ALA A 149 11.27 -3.03 -9.32
C ALA A 149 9.78 -3.39 -9.45
N PHE A 150 8.93 -2.42 -9.78
CA PHE A 150 7.49 -2.58 -9.81
C PHE A 150 6.93 -2.25 -11.19
N ASP A 151 5.92 -3.02 -11.59
CA ASP A 151 4.98 -2.63 -12.62
C ASP A 151 3.79 -1.93 -11.96
N PHE A 152 3.35 -0.84 -12.59
CA PHE A 152 2.23 -0.06 -12.09
C PHE A 152 1.05 -0.17 -13.02
N TYR A 153 -0.13 -0.39 -12.45
CA TYR A 153 -1.38 -0.52 -13.20
C TYR A 153 -2.48 0.30 -12.54
N GLU A 154 -3.39 0.85 -13.33
CA GLU A 154 -4.55 1.59 -12.82
C GLU A 154 -5.85 0.91 -13.23
N SER A 155 -6.75 0.74 -12.27
CA SER A 155 -8.13 0.33 -12.49
C SER A 155 -9.06 1.44 -12.02
N ARG A 156 -10.00 1.81 -12.88
CA ARG A 156 -11.12 2.70 -12.53
C ARG A 156 -12.43 1.93 -12.64
N SER A 157 -13.26 2.01 -11.60
CA SER A 157 -14.58 1.39 -11.56
C SER A 157 -15.56 2.33 -10.89
N TYR A 158 -16.76 2.44 -11.45
CA TYR A 158 -17.83 3.20 -10.82
C TYR A 158 -18.60 2.29 -9.87
N ASP A 159 -18.69 2.66 -8.60
CA ASP A 159 -19.57 2.02 -7.64
C ASP A 159 -20.93 2.72 -7.65
N ALA A 160 -21.93 2.03 -8.19
CA ALA A 160 -23.29 2.55 -8.26
C ALA A 160 -23.97 2.68 -6.88
N ALA A 161 -23.51 1.95 -5.85
CA ALA A 161 -24.08 2.02 -4.51
C ALA A 161 -23.69 3.31 -3.78
N CYS A 162 -22.46 3.77 -3.97
CA CYS A 162 -21.95 5.02 -3.39
C CYS A 162 -21.93 6.19 -4.39
N ALA A 163 -22.24 5.93 -5.66
CA ALA A 163 -22.16 6.88 -6.77
C ALA A 163 -20.76 7.49 -6.99
N GLU A 164 -19.71 6.74 -6.62
CA GLU A 164 -18.32 7.20 -6.61
C GLU A 164 -17.46 6.45 -7.64
N GLU A 165 -16.49 7.15 -8.23
CA GLU A 165 -15.45 6.51 -9.02
C GLU A 165 -14.35 5.99 -8.07
N ILE A 166 -14.19 4.67 -8.03
CA ILE A 166 -13.08 4.04 -7.32
C ILE A 166 -11.89 3.97 -8.25
N VAL A 167 -10.85 4.73 -7.92
CA VAL A 167 -9.53 4.66 -8.56
C VAL A 167 -8.63 3.77 -7.72
N ARG A 168 -8.03 2.76 -8.34
CA ARG A 168 -7.05 1.88 -7.70
C ARG A 168 -5.78 1.80 -8.52
N VAL A 169 -4.67 2.19 -7.90
CA VAL A 169 -3.34 2.01 -8.47
C VAL A 169 -2.67 0.83 -7.80
N PHE A 170 -2.26 -0.15 -8.61
CA PHE A 170 -1.50 -1.32 -8.19
C PHE A 170 -0.02 -1.05 -8.43
N ALA A 171 0.81 -1.37 -7.44
CA ALA A 171 2.24 -1.55 -7.59
C ALA A 171 2.55 -3.05 -7.41
N VAL A 172 2.75 -3.72 -8.54
CA VAL A 172 3.00 -5.16 -8.61
C VAL A 172 4.50 -5.39 -8.75
N PRO A 173 5.15 -6.13 -7.83
CA PRO A 173 6.58 -6.38 -7.98
C PRO A 173 6.85 -7.25 -9.21
N ARG A 174 7.81 -6.85 -10.05
CA ARG A 174 8.11 -7.52 -11.34
C ARG A 174 8.52 -8.96 -11.17
N THR A 175 9.45 -9.20 -10.25
CA THR A 175 9.87 -10.48 -9.68
C THR A 175 11.11 -10.16 -8.84
N PHE A 176 11.12 -10.65 -7.60
CA PHE A 176 12.33 -10.86 -6.81
C PHE A 176 12.19 -12.23 -6.19
#